data_AF-A0A1B3NBT2-F1
#
_entry.id   AF-A0A1B3NBT2-F1
#
_cell.length_a   1.000
_cell.length_b   1.000
_cell.length_c   1.000
_cell.angle_alpha   90.00
_cell.angle_beta   90.00
_cell.angle_gamma   90.00
#
_symmetry.space_group_name_H-M   'P 1'
#
loop_
_entity.id
_entity.type
_entity.pdbx_description
1 polymer ?
#
loop_
_entity_poly.entity_id
_entity_poly.type
_entity_poly.pdbx_seq_one_letter_code
_entity_poly.pdbx_strand_id
1 'polypeptide(L)'
;MMDFENMGTMIGARAAIDDVAARARAMSDAKDAEIARLKATLAVEIAHAAGLNASLDAMKAAMARVSPSEPLLAATGRVFTDGSKETRLSLVYAKAFDLAAKAKGLMNPERLRSQYR
;
A
#
# COMPACT_ATOMS: atom_id res chain seq x y z
N MET A 1 13.94 15.21 -62.15
CA MET A 1 14.42 13.89 -61.70
C MET A 1 13.99 13.77 -60.25
N MET A 2 13.06 12.86 -59.92
CA MET A 2 12.65 12.67 -58.52
C MET A 2 13.81 12.06 -57.75
N ASP A 3 14.06 12.57 -56.55
CA ASP A 3 15.12 12.15 -55.66
C ASP A 3 14.65 10.95 -54.83
N PHE A 4 14.89 9.75 -55.39
CA PHE A 4 14.47 8.48 -54.79
C PHE A 4 15.22 8.14 -53.49
N GLU A 5 16.43 8.65 -53.30
CA GLU A 5 17.20 8.48 -52.06
C GLU A 5 16.55 9.26 -50.91
N ASN A 6 16.09 10.48 -51.17
CA ASN A 6 15.36 11.27 -50.18
C ASN A 6 14.00 10.65 -49.83
N MET A 7 13.30 10.04 -50.79
CA MET A 7 12.05 9.31 -50.50
C MET A 7 12.29 8.04 -49.67
N GLY A 8 13.31 7.24 -50.00
CA GLY A 8 13.64 6.02 -49.23
C GLY A 8 14.01 6.33 -47.77
N THR A 9 14.76 7.41 -47.56
CA THR A 9 15.15 7.90 -46.22
C THR A 9 13.94 8.36 -45.41
N MET A 10 13.01 9.10 -46.03
CA MET A 10 11.78 9.54 -45.35
C MET A 10 10.86 8.36 -44.98
N ILE A 11 10.72 7.36 -45.86
CA ILE A 11 9.93 6.16 -45.58
C ILE A 11 10.54 5.36 -44.41
N GLY A 12 11.86 5.16 -44.41
CA GLY A 12 12.57 4.48 -43.32
C GLY A 12 12.45 5.22 -41.98
N ALA A 13 12.58 6.54 -41.98
CA ALA A 13 12.40 7.37 -40.80
C ALA A 13 10.97 7.25 -40.24
N ARG A 14 9.95 7.24 -41.12
CA ARG A 14 8.56 7.07 -40.69
C ARG A 14 8.31 5.69 -40.07
N ALA A 15 8.81 4.63 -40.68
CA ALA A 15 8.67 3.28 -40.14
C ALA A 15 9.33 3.13 -38.76
N ALA A 16 10.50 3.75 -38.56
CA ALA A 16 11.16 3.77 -37.26
C ALA A 16 10.37 4.55 -36.20
N ILE A 17 9.76 5.69 -36.57
CA ILE A 17 8.90 6.48 -35.67
C ILE A 17 7.66 5.67 -35.26
N ASP A 18 7.01 5.00 -36.22
CA ASP A 18 5.80 4.21 -35.96
C ASP A 18 6.11 2.99 -35.06
N ASP A 19 7.26 2.32 -35.24
CA ASP A 19 7.73 1.24 -34.35
C ASP A 19 8.01 1.74 -32.92
N VAL A 20 8.71 2.88 -32.78
CA VAL A 20 8.94 3.49 -31.46
C VAL A 20 7.61 3.87 -30.79
N ALA A 21 6.69 4.47 -31.53
CA ALA A 21 5.37 4.84 -31.02
C ALA A 21 4.55 3.60 -30.60
N ALA A 22 4.60 2.53 -31.36
CA ALA A 22 3.93 1.27 -31.03
C ALA A 22 4.50 0.65 -29.74
N ARG A 23 5.83 0.61 -29.59
CA ARG A 23 6.48 0.11 -28.37
C ARG A 23 6.16 0.96 -27.15
N ALA A 24 6.18 2.28 -27.30
CA ALA A 24 5.84 3.20 -26.22
C ALA A 24 4.39 3.00 -25.74
N ARG A 25 3.44 2.80 -26.67
CA ARG A 25 2.04 2.48 -26.35
C ARG A 25 1.93 1.15 -25.62
N ALA A 26 2.53 0.09 -26.14
CA ALA A 26 2.51 -1.22 -25.49
C ALA A 26 3.10 -1.19 -24.06
N MET A 27 4.18 -0.44 -23.86
CA MET A 27 4.75 -0.22 -22.52
C MET A 27 3.83 0.58 -21.60
N SER A 28 3.13 1.59 -22.13
CA SER A 28 2.12 2.35 -21.37
C SER A 28 0.97 1.45 -20.93
N ASP A 29 0.39 0.71 -21.87
CA ASP A 29 -0.74 -0.18 -21.63
C ASP A 29 -0.38 -1.26 -20.59
N ALA A 30 0.83 -1.83 -20.68
CA ALA A 30 1.31 -2.80 -19.70
C ALA A 30 1.46 -2.21 -18.29
N LYS A 31 1.94 -0.96 -18.19
CA LYS A 31 2.04 -0.25 -16.89
C LYS A 31 0.66 0.09 -16.34
N ASP A 32 -0.28 0.51 -17.19
CA ASP A 32 -1.65 0.82 -16.79
C ASP A 32 -2.37 -0.43 -16.27
N ALA A 33 -2.16 -1.58 -16.92
CA ALA A 33 -2.66 -2.87 -16.46
C ALA A 33 -2.07 -3.26 -15.09
N GLU A 34 -0.76 -3.07 -14.88
CA GLU A 34 -0.13 -3.38 -13.59
C GLU A 34 -0.60 -2.43 -12.48
N ILE A 35 -0.77 -1.14 -12.78
CA ILE A 35 -1.36 -0.18 -11.84
C ILE A 35 -2.77 -0.60 -11.45
N ALA A 36 -3.60 -1.02 -12.41
CA ALA A 36 -4.95 -1.52 -12.13
C ALA A 36 -4.91 -2.77 -11.24
N ARG A 37 -4.00 -3.71 -11.51
CA ARG A 37 -3.81 -4.93 -10.71
C ARG A 37 -3.37 -4.61 -9.28
N LEU A 38 -2.39 -3.71 -9.11
CA LEU A 38 -1.91 -3.30 -7.79
C LEU A 38 -2.98 -2.54 -7.00
N LYS A 39 -3.79 -1.69 -7.66
CA LYS A 39 -4.93 -1.03 -7.03
C LYS A 39 -5.98 -2.04 -6.54
N ALA A 40 -6.31 -3.04 -7.36
CA ALA A 40 -7.23 -4.10 -6.96
C ALA A 40 -6.69 -4.91 -5.77
N THR A 41 -5.40 -5.26 -5.81
CA THR A 41 -4.73 -5.97 -4.71
C THR A 41 -4.75 -5.15 -3.42
N LEU A 42 -4.43 -3.85 -3.49
CA LEU A 42 -4.48 -2.96 -2.34
C LEU A 42 -5.90 -2.86 -1.75
N ALA A 43 -6.93 -2.79 -2.60
CA ALA A 43 -8.32 -2.75 -2.14
C ALA A 43 -8.71 -4.03 -1.37
N VAL A 44 -8.25 -5.19 -1.83
CA VAL A 44 -8.45 -6.48 -1.15
C VAL A 44 -7.73 -6.51 0.20
N GLU A 45 -6.47 -6.08 0.26
CA GLU A 45 -5.70 -6.01 1.52
C GLU A 45 -6.33 -5.04 2.54
N ILE A 46 -6.87 -3.90 2.07
CA ILE A 46 -7.63 -2.97 2.92
C ILE A 46 -8.87 -3.65 3.50
N ALA A 47 -9.62 -4.42 2.69
CA ALA A 47 -10.79 -5.15 3.16
C ALA A 47 -10.42 -6.24 4.19
N HIS A 48 -9.32 -6.97 3.97
CA HIS A 48 -8.79 -7.92 4.95
C HIS A 48 -8.40 -7.24 6.26
N ALA A 49 -7.69 -6.12 6.20
CA ALA A 49 -7.31 -5.35 7.40
C ALA A 49 -8.54 -4.88 8.18
N ALA A 50 -9.60 -4.41 7.49
CA ALA A 50 -10.85 -4.03 8.12
C ALA A 50 -11.53 -5.22 8.84
N GLY A 51 -11.58 -6.39 8.21
CA GLY A 51 -12.13 -7.61 8.81
C GLY A 51 -11.35 -8.09 10.05
N LEU A 52 -10.02 -8.04 9.98
CA LEU A 52 -9.15 -8.37 11.11
C LEU A 52 -9.32 -7.37 12.27
N ASN A 53 -9.42 -6.07 11.98
CA ASN A 53 -9.67 -5.05 12.99
C ASN A 53 -11.02 -5.27 13.69
N ALA A 54 -12.09 -5.53 12.93
CA ALA A 54 -13.41 -5.84 13.50
C ALA A 54 -13.36 -7.10 14.40
N SER A 55 -12.62 -8.13 13.98
CA SER A 55 -12.44 -9.34 14.77
C SER A 55 -11.68 -9.08 16.08
N LEU A 56 -10.60 -8.28 16.02
CA LEU A 56 -9.85 -7.86 17.21
C LEU A 56 -10.70 -7.03 18.17
N ASP A 57 -11.53 -6.13 17.64
CA ASP A 57 -12.40 -5.30 18.48
C ASP A 57 -13.49 -6.12 19.15
N ALA A 58 -14.06 -7.12 18.47
CA ALA A 58 -14.96 -8.09 19.06
C ALA A 58 -14.27 -8.89 20.19
N MET A 59 -13.02 -9.33 19.99
CA MET A 59 -12.24 -10.01 21.02
C MET A 59 -11.95 -9.11 22.23
N LYS A 60 -11.54 -7.85 22.00
CA LYS A 60 -11.33 -6.87 23.08
C LYS A 60 -12.61 -6.64 23.88
N ALA A 61 -13.75 -6.48 23.19
CA ALA A 61 -15.04 -6.28 23.84
C ALA A 61 -15.47 -7.49 24.68
N ALA A 62 -15.28 -8.71 24.16
CA ALA A 62 -15.53 -9.94 24.91
C ALA A 62 -14.60 -10.05 26.13
N MET A 63 -13.31 -9.78 25.96
CA MET A 63 -12.32 -9.82 27.04
C MET A 63 -12.62 -8.79 28.12
N ALA A 64 -13.03 -7.57 27.75
CA ALA A 64 -13.41 -6.53 28.71
C ALA A 64 -14.64 -6.92 29.56
N ARG A 65 -15.54 -7.76 29.04
CA ARG A 65 -16.70 -8.26 29.80
C ARG A 65 -16.29 -9.30 30.84
N VAL A 66 -15.30 -10.14 30.52
CA VAL A 66 -14.84 -11.23 31.39
C VAL A 66 -13.78 -10.75 32.39
N SER A 67 -12.89 -9.85 31.96
CA SER A 67 -11.81 -9.26 32.76
C SER A 67 -11.75 -7.74 32.53
N PRO A 68 -12.58 -6.95 33.25
CA PRO A 68 -12.65 -5.50 33.06
C PRO A 68 -11.36 -4.76 33.41
N SER A 69 -10.53 -5.34 34.28
CA SER A 69 -9.23 -4.80 34.70
C SER A 69 -8.05 -5.39 33.91
N GLU A 70 -8.32 -6.03 32.77
CA GLU A 70 -7.31 -6.65 31.92
C GLU A 70 -6.15 -5.66 31.61
N PRO A 71 -4.92 -5.95 32.07
CA PRO A 71 -3.77 -5.08 31.86
C PRO A 71 -3.50 -4.75 30.40
N LEU A 72 -3.78 -5.65 29.45
CA LEU A 72 -3.57 -5.41 28.02
C LEU A 72 -4.51 -4.34 27.44
N LEU A 73 -5.71 -4.20 28.00
CA LEU A 73 -6.70 -3.19 27.58
C LEU A 73 -6.54 -1.87 28.33
N ALA A 74 -5.67 -1.81 29.34
CA ALA A 74 -5.40 -0.60 30.09
C ALA A 74 -4.88 0.51 29.15
N ALA A 75 -5.51 1.68 29.24
CA ALA A 75 -5.08 2.86 28.51
C ALA A 75 -3.71 3.33 29.01
N THR A 76 -2.89 3.82 28.09
CA THR A 76 -1.54 4.35 28.35
C THR A 76 -1.57 5.85 28.70
N GLY A 77 -2.73 6.49 28.56
CA GLY A 77 -2.90 7.94 28.68
C GLY A 77 -2.74 8.71 27.37
N ARG A 78 -2.26 8.05 26.30
CA ARG A 78 -2.19 8.62 24.95
C ARG A 78 -3.43 8.27 24.13
N VAL A 79 -3.71 9.08 23.12
CA VAL A 79 -4.85 8.94 22.20
C VAL A 79 -4.33 8.98 20.76
N PHE A 80 -4.91 8.16 19.89
CA PHE A 80 -4.62 8.14 18.47
C PHE A 80 -5.30 9.30 17.73
N THR A 81 -4.97 9.48 16.45
CA THR A 81 -5.50 10.57 15.63
C THR A 81 -7.00 10.42 15.37
N ASP A 82 -7.50 9.19 15.26
CA ASP A 82 -8.93 8.87 15.23
C ASP A 82 -9.69 9.11 16.56
N GLY A 83 -9.01 9.54 17.63
CA GLY A 83 -9.60 9.77 18.95
C GLY A 83 -9.70 8.51 19.83
N SER A 84 -9.29 7.35 19.34
CA SER A 84 -9.27 6.11 20.12
C SER A 84 -8.12 6.10 21.13
N LYS A 85 -8.36 5.52 22.32
CA LYS A 85 -7.34 5.46 23.37
C LYS A 85 -6.24 4.47 23.00
N GLU A 86 -4.99 4.86 23.18
CA GLU A 86 -3.88 3.94 23.05
C GLU A 86 -3.82 3.02 24.28
N THR A 87 -3.83 1.71 24.04
CA THR A 87 -3.76 0.68 25.08
C THR A 87 -2.39 0.01 25.11
N ARG A 88 -2.11 -0.79 26.15
CA ARG A 88 -0.88 -1.60 26.18
C ARG A 88 -0.82 -2.60 25.02
N LEU A 89 -1.95 -3.17 24.61
CA LEU A 89 -2.03 -4.01 23.42
C LEU A 89 -1.60 -3.25 22.14
N SER A 90 -1.97 -1.98 22.04
CA SER A 90 -1.54 -1.13 20.93
C SER A 90 -0.02 -0.91 20.90
N LEU A 91 0.65 -0.88 22.05
CA LEU A 91 2.12 -0.82 22.15
C LEU A 91 2.79 -2.11 21.70
N VAL A 92 2.21 -3.27 22.05
CA VAL A 92 2.69 -4.58 21.60
C VAL A 92 2.68 -4.64 20.08
N TYR A 93 1.57 -4.20 19.46
CA TYR A 93 1.49 -4.06 18.00
C TYR A 93 2.58 -3.12 17.46
N ALA A 94 2.71 -1.91 18.01
CA ALA A 94 3.64 -0.91 17.48
C ALA A 94 5.09 -1.42 17.49
N LYS A 95 5.50 -2.11 18.57
CA LYS A 95 6.83 -2.71 18.69
C LYS A 95 7.04 -3.82 17.67
N ALA A 96 6.05 -4.71 17.49
CA ALA A 96 6.13 -5.80 16.53
C ALA A 96 6.17 -5.28 15.09
N PHE A 97 5.35 -4.28 14.76
CA PHE A 97 5.32 -3.62 13.47
C PHE A 97 6.67 -2.99 13.14
N ASP A 98 7.25 -2.20 14.05
CA ASP A 98 8.54 -1.54 13.82
C ASP A 98 9.67 -2.53 13.58
N LEU A 99 9.70 -3.61 14.36
CA LEU A 99 10.71 -4.65 14.22
C LEU A 99 10.59 -5.32 12.84
N ALA A 100 9.39 -5.72 12.44
CA ALA A 100 9.14 -6.35 11.15
C ALA A 100 9.41 -5.40 9.97
N ALA A 101 9.02 -4.13 10.10
CA ALA A 101 9.22 -3.11 9.07
C ALA A 101 10.71 -2.79 8.87
N LYS A 102 11.48 -2.65 9.95
CA LYS A 102 12.94 -2.48 9.90
C LYS A 102 13.62 -3.68 9.26
N ALA A 103 13.20 -4.91 9.59
CA ALA A 103 13.73 -6.12 8.98
C ALA A 103 13.49 -6.19 7.46
N LYS A 104 12.44 -5.51 6.96
CA LYS A 104 12.16 -5.35 5.53
C LYS A 104 12.85 -4.14 4.89
N GLY A 105 13.71 -3.44 5.62
CA GLY A 105 14.44 -2.26 5.12
C GLY A 105 13.62 -0.97 5.07
N LEU A 106 12.44 -0.93 5.69
CA LEU A 106 11.63 0.30 5.75
C LEU A 106 12.26 1.28 6.76
N MET A 107 12.55 2.49 6.28
CA MET A 107 13.04 3.57 7.14
C MET A 107 11.88 4.25 7.86
N ASN A 108 12.09 4.61 9.13
CA ASN A 108 11.13 5.34 9.97
C ASN A 108 9.73 4.68 10.06
N PRO A 109 9.64 3.39 10.44
CA PRO A 109 8.37 2.66 10.48
C PRO A 109 7.32 3.27 11.42
N GLU A 110 7.75 4.01 12.44
CA GLU A 110 6.88 4.73 13.35
C GLU A 110 6.00 5.77 12.65
N ARG A 111 6.49 6.37 11.55
CA ARG A 111 5.71 7.31 10.73
C ARG A 111 4.73 6.59 9.80
N LEU A 112 5.00 5.33 9.45
CA LEU A 112 4.15 4.53 8.56
C LEU A 112 2.90 4.05 9.28
N ARG A 113 3.01 3.69 10.57
CA ARG A 113 1.85 3.24 11.36
C ARG A 113 0.92 4.38 11.80
N SER A 114 1.39 5.63 11.86
CA SER A 114 0.57 6.80 12.24
C SER A 114 -0.34 7.29 11.13
N GLN A 115 -0.17 6.80 9.90
CA GLN A 115 -1.06 7.13 8.77
C GLN A 115 -2.30 6.23 8.71
N TYR A 116 -2.36 5.18 9.54
CA TYR A 116 -3.42 4.17 9.56
C TYR A 116 -4.11 4.05 10.93
N ARG A 117 -3.99 5.08 11.78
CA ARG A 117 -4.66 5.23 13.09
C ARG A 117 -4.97 6.69 13.38
#